data_AF-E1QM47-F1
#
_entry.id   AF-E1QM47-F1
#
_cell.length_a   1.000
_cell.length_b   1.000
_cell.length_c   1.000
_cell.angle_alpha   90.00
_cell.angle_beta   90.00
_cell.angle_gamma   90.00
#
_symmetry.space_group_name_H-M   'P 1'
#
loop_
_entity.id
_entity.type
_entity.pdbx_description
1 polymer ?
#
loop_
_entity_poly.entity_id
_entity_poly.type
_entity_poly.pdbx_seq_one_letter_code
_entity_poly.pdbx_strand_id
1 'polypeptide(L)'
;MARRQAQSPADRANARRMYLAGADVTQIAAALEASPAQVEAWKATGAWSARRQHRLADPRGAAQALRELLGQRVEELLAHDALDAAAADELAKIGAVVAKLEGCGYDLKAAAVEVAERLADFAAGRESDVARLAWLADLLDAFFLDLAQGA
;
A
#
# COMPACT_ATOMS: atom_id res chain seq x y z
N MET A 1 25.54 -14.90 -17.97
CA MET A 1 24.36 -15.03 -17.09
C MET A 1 23.25 -14.16 -17.65
N ALA A 2 22.19 -14.77 -18.18
CA ALA A 2 21.08 -14.05 -18.79
C ALA A 2 20.14 -13.55 -17.68
N ARG A 3 20.02 -12.22 -17.53
CA ARG A 3 19.05 -11.57 -16.63
C ARG A 3 17.65 -12.02 -17.05
N ARG A 4 16.89 -12.65 -16.15
CA ARG A 4 15.45 -12.86 -16.35
C ARG A 4 14.82 -11.47 -16.41
N GLN A 5 14.29 -11.07 -17.57
CA GLN A 5 13.46 -9.88 -17.61
C GLN A 5 12.19 -10.18 -16.84
N ALA A 6 11.97 -9.46 -15.74
CA ALA A 6 10.70 -9.44 -15.02
C ALA A 6 9.60 -8.99 -16.00
N GLN A 7 8.87 -9.92 -16.61
CA GLN A 7 7.83 -9.64 -17.60
C GLN A 7 6.43 -10.06 -17.10
N SER A 8 6.33 -10.62 -15.90
CA SER A 8 5.05 -11.17 -15.44
C SER A 8 4.15 -10.11 -14.78
N PRO A 9 2.82 -10.24 -14.88
CA PRO A 9 1.87 -9.45 -14.10
C PRO A 9 2.14 -9.53 -12.58
N ALA A 10 2.71 -10.65 -12.10
CA ALA A 10 3.09 -10.84 -10.71
C ALA A 10 4.27 -9.94 -10.28
N ASP A 11 5.25 -9.73 -11.16
CA ASP A 11 6.40 -8.85 -10.88
C ASP A 11 5.96 -7.39 -10.76
N ARG A 12 5.06 -6.96 -11.64
CA ARG A 12 4.46 -5.61 -11.56
C ARG A 12 3.64 -5.43 -10.28
N ALA A 13 2.89 -6.45 -9.86
CA ALA A 13 2.13 -6.41 -8.60
C ALA A 13 3.06 -6.35 -7.38
N ASN A 14 4.16 -7.12 -7.38
CA ASN A 14 5.18 -7.07 -6.34
C ASN A 14 5.91 -5.71 -6.30
N ALA A 15 6.30 -5.17 -7.45
CA ALA A 15 6.91 -3.85 -7.55
C ALA A 15 6.00 -2.75 -6.98
N ARG A 16 4.70 -2.80 -7.32
CA ARG A 16 3.70 -1.88 -6.76
C ARG A 16 3.63 -2.00 -5.24
N ARG A 17 3.57 -3.22 -4.70
CA ARG A 17 3.51 -3.47 -3.25
C ARG A 17 4.72 -2.86 -2.54
N MET A 18 5.92 -3.12 -3.06
CA MET A 18 7.17 -2.59 -2.50
C MET A 18 7.21 -1.05 -2.56
N TYR A 19 6.81 -0.45 -3.68
CA TYR A 19 6.80 1.01 -3.84
C TYR A 19 5.84 1.70 -2.86
N LEU A 20 4.64 1.14 -2.70
CA LEU A 20 3.64 1.66 -1.77
C LEU A 20 4.08 1.48 -0.31
N ALA A 21 4.87 0.44 -0.01
CA ALA A 21 5.49 0.19 1.29
C ALA A 21 6.74 1.06 1.57
N GLY A 22 7.10 1.95 0.65
CA GLY A 22 8.11 2.97 0.89
C GLY A 22 9.36 2.85 0.04
N ALA A 23 9.61 1.68 -0.56
CA ALA A 23 10.81 1.43 -1.34
C ALA A 23 10.93 2.37 -2.54
N ASP A 24 12.15 2.76 -2.85
CA ASP A 24 12.47 3.51 -4.05
C ASP A 24 12.63 2.59 -5.28
N VAL A 25 12.70 3.22 -6.45
CA VAL A 25 12.76 2.57 -7.76
C VAL A 25 14.01 1.69 -7.90
N THR A 26 15.12 2.12 -7.31
CA THR A 26 16.41 1.42 -7.36
C THR A 26 16.36 0.16 -6.48
N GLN A 27 15.80 0.27 -5.28
CA GLN A 27 15.60 -0.85 -4.35
C GLN A 27 14.68 -1.92 -4.96
N ILE A 28 13.60 -1.49 -5.62
CA ILE A 28 12.65 -2.41 -6.29
C ILE A 28 13.30 -3.07 -7.50
N ALA A 29 14.01 -2.30 -8.32
CA ALA A 29 14.73 -2.82 -9.49
C ALA A 29 15.76 -3.89 -9.08
N ALA A 30 16.51 -3.65 -8.00
CA ALA A 30 17.44 -4.61 -7.45
C ALA A 30 16.73 -5.89 -6.95
N ALA A 31 15.64 -5.75 -6.19
CA ALA A 31 14.93 -6.89 -5.60
C ALA A 31 14.22 -7.78 -6.64
N LEU A 32 13.80 -7.21 -7.77
CA LEU A 32 13.06 -7.92 -8.82
C LEU A 32 13.91 -8.23 -10.05
N GLU A 33 15.21 -7.97 -10.00
CA GLU A 33 16.14 -8.07 -11.14
C GLU A 33 15.64 -7.33 -12.41
N ALA A 34 14.86 -6.26 -12.20
CA ALA A 34 14.29 -5.43 -13.26
C ALA A 34 15.20 -4.22 -13.56
N SER A 35 14.98 -3.57 -14.71
CA SER A 35 15.65 -2.29 -14.96
C SER A 35 14.92 -1.15 -14.23
N PRO A 36 15.64 -0.12 -13.73
CA PRO A 36 14.99 1.04 -13.12
C PRO A 36 14.00 1.73 -14.05
N ALA A 37 14.32 1.82 -15.35
CA ALA A 37 13.43 2.39 -16.36
C ALA A 37 12.09 1.64 -16.48
N GLN A 38 12.11 0.31 -16.31
CA GLN A 38 10.91 -0.52 -16.35
C GLN A 38 10.03 -0.33 -15.12
N VAL A 39 10.63 -0.24 -13.93
CA VAL A 39 9.91 0.08 -12.69
C VAL A 39 9.29 1.47 -12.79
N GLU A 40 9.98 2.43 -13.41
CA GLU A 40 9.48 3.78 -13.60
C GLU A 40 8.31 3.85 -14.59
N ALA A 41 8.35 3.06 -15.66
CA ALA A 41 7.21 2.87 -16.55
C ALA A 41 6.00 2.27 -15.82
N TRP A 42 6.20 1.27 -14.96
CA TRP A 42 5.11 0.68 -14.16
C TRP A 42 4.51 1.67 -13.16
N LYS A 43 5.36 2.44 -12.49
CA LYS A 43 4.99 3.50 -11.55
C LYS A 43 4.16 4.59 -12.21
N ALA A 44 4.59 5.06 -13.38
CA ALA A 44 3.86 6.05 -14.17
C ALA A 44 2.50 5.50 -14.62
N THR A 45 2.49 4.30 -15.23
CA THR A 45 1.25 3.68 -15.75
C THR A 45 0.24 3.38 -14.65
N GLY A 46 0.69 3.05 -13.43
CA GLY A 46 -0.18 2.73 -12.31
C GLY A 46 -0.49 3.91 -11.38
N ALA A 47 -0.02 5.12 -11.72
CA ALA A 47 -0.12 6.33 -10.88
C ALA A 47 0.32 6.09 -9.42
N TRP A 48 1.38 5.30 -9.19
CA TRP A 48 1.72 4.84 -7.84
C TRP A 48 2.10 5.97 -6.89
N SER A 49 2.70 7.05 -7.39
CA SER A 49 3.07 8.22 -6.57
C SER A 49 1.84 8.94 -6.02
N ALA A 50 0.81 9.14 -6.86
CA ALA A 50 -0.46 9.72 -6.41
C ALA A 50 -1.13 8.81 -5.37
N ARG A 51 -1.16 7.49 -5.61
CA ARG A 51 -1.68 6.50 -4.66
C ARG A 51 -0.91 6.49 -3.33
N ARG A 52 0.42 6.62 -3.38
CA ARG A 52 1.28 6.72 -2.18
C ARG A 52 1.02 8.02 -1.42
N GLN A 53 0.84 9.15 -2.12
CA GLN A 53 0.47 10.42 -1.50
C GLN A 53 -0.90 10.34 -0.82
N HIS A 54 -1.91 9.78 -1.49
CA HIS A 54 -3.23 9.57 -0.88
C HIS A 54 -3.16 8.66 0.35
N ARG A 55 -2.41 7.55 0.28
CA ARG A 55 -2.18 6.66 1.43
C ARG A 55 -1.53 7.38 2.61
N LEU A 56 -0.55 8.25 2.36
CA LEU A 56 0.14 8.99 3.42
C LEU A 56 -0.65 10.20 3.94
N ALA A 57 -1.63 10.69 3.16
CA ALA A 57 -2.56 11.74 3.60
C ALA A 57 -3.67 11.18 4.52
N ASP A 58 -3.94 9.88 4.44
CA ASP A 58 -4.87 9.17 5.34
C ASP A 58 -4.17 8.76 6.66
N PRO A 59 -4.77 9.02 7.84
CA PRO A 59 -4.19 8.64 9.13
C PRO A 59 -3.83 7.15 9.25
N ARG A 60 -4.61 6.22 8.69
CA ARG A 60 -4.30 4.78 8.78
C ARG A 60 -3.23 4.36 7.79
N GLY A 61 -3.24 4.91 6.57
CA GLY A 61 -2.18 4.68 5.61
C GLY A 61 -0.83 5.24 6.10
N ALA A 62 -0.84 6.38 6.79
CA ALA A 62 0.31 6.90 7.52
C ALA A 62 0.73 5.99 8.70
N ALA A 63 -0.23 5.51 9.50
CA ALA A 63 0.05 4.57 10.60
C ALA A 63 0.67 3.25 10.08
N GLN A 64 0.15 2.72 8.97
CA GLN A 64 0.67 1.50 8.37
C GLN A 64 2.09 1.70 7.83
N ALA A 65 2.36 2.82 7.16
CA ALA A 65 3.72 3.16 6.73
C ALA A 65 4.69 3.28 7.92
N LEU A 66 4.24 3.87 9.03
CA LEU A 66 5.05 3.96 10.25
C LEU A 66 5.28 2.61 10.94
N ARG A 67 4.32 1.68 10.89
CA ARG A 67 4.53 0.29 11.37
C ARG A 67 5.56 -0.45 10.53
N GLU A 68 5.49 -0.32 9.21
CA GLU A 68 6.45 -0.92 8.28
C GLU A 68 7.87 -0.37 8.55
N LEU A 69 7.99 0.95 8.76
CA LEU A 69 9.24 1.61 9.16
C LEU A 69 9.74 1.12 10.53
N LEU A 70 8.85 1.03 11.53
CA LEU A 70 9.18 0.53 12.85
C LEU A 70 9.78 -0.88 12.78
N GLY A 71 9.14 -1.78 12.02
CA GLY A 71 9.61 -3.15 11.81
C GLY A 71 11.00 -3.21 11.18
N GLN A 72 11.19 -2.47 10.08
CA GLN A 72 12.50 -2.37 9.41
C GLN A 72 13.58 -1.85 10.36
N ARG A 73 13.26 -0.83 11.16
CA ARG A 73 14.22 -0.25 12.09
C ARG A 73 14.60 -1.20 13.22
N VAL A 74 13.64 -1.97 13.74
CA VAL A 74 13.91 -3.04 14.71
C VAL A 74 14.84 -4.10 14.11
N GLU A 75 14.55 -4.57 12.90
CA GLU A 75 15.39 -5.56 12.22
C GLU A 75 16.83 -5.06 12.00
N GLU A 76 16.98 -3.81 11.55
CA GLU A 76 18.29 -3.17 11.37
C GLU A 76 19.07 -3.07 12.68
N LEU A 77 18.42 -2.62 13.76
CA LEU A 77 19.07 -2.45 15.06
C LEU A 77 19.51 -3.79 15.65
N LEU A 78 18.68 -4.84 15.50
CA LEU A 78 19.03 -6.19 15.94
C LEU A 78 20.18 -6.78 15.12
N ALA A 79 20.19 -6.56 13.80
CA ALA A 79 21.24 -7.07 12.92
C ALA A 79 22.63 -6.48 13.23
N HIS A 80 22.69 -5.27 13.80
CA HIS A 80 23.94 -4.58 14.13
C HIS A 80 24.25 -4.55 15.64
N ASP A 81 23.48 -5.26 16.46
CA ASP A 81 23.57 -5.23 17.94
C ASP A 81 23.57 -3.79 18.50
N ALA A 82 22.77 -2.92 17.89
CA ALA A 82 22.74 -1.47 18.13
C ALA A 82 21.51 -1.04 18.95
N LEU A 83 20.86 -1.96 19.65
CA LEU A 83 19.68 -1.67 20.46
C LEU A 83 20.08 -1.06 21.81
N ASP A 84 20.28 0.26 21.82
CA ASP A 84 20.57 1.04 23.02
C ASP A 84 19.33 1.83 23.53
N ALA A 85 19.52 2.60 24.60
CA ALA A 85 18.44 3.40 25.19
C ALA A 85 17.90 4.49 24.24
N ALA A 86 18.76 5.05 23.37
CA ALA A 86 18.34 6.06 22.41
C ALA A 86 17.51 5.44 21.28
N ALA A 87 17.95 4.28 20.79
CA ALA A 87 17.20 3.49 19.81
C ALA A 87 15.84 3.04 20.38
N ALA A 88 15.79 2.59 21.64
CA ALA A 88 14.54 2.21 22.30
C ALA A 88 13.55 3.39 22.42
N ASP A 89 14.03 4.60 22.74
CA ASP A 89 13.21 5.80 22.80
C ASP A 89 12.69 6.23 21.41
N GLU A 90 13.51 6.12 20.36
CA GLU A 90 13.09 6.34 18.98
C GLU A 90 11.95 5.39 18.58
N LEU A 91 12.11 4.09 18.83
CA LEU A 91 11.09 3.08 18.55
C LEU A 91 9.80 3.33 19.34
N ALA A 92 9.91 3.73 20.61
CA ALA A 92 8.74 4.07 21.45
C ALA A 92 7.97 5.28 20.90
N LYS A 93 8.69 6.31 20.42
CA LYS A 93 8.07 7.49 19.79
C LYS A 93 7.32 7.13 18.51
N ILE A 94 7.92 6.30 17.64
CA ILE A 94 7.23 5.81 16.44
C ILE A 94 5.96 5.04 16.83
N GLY A 95 6.05 4.15 17.83
CA GLY A 95 4.89 3.40 18.34
C GLY A 95 3.77 4.29 18.90
N ALA A 96 4.11 5.36 19.64
CA ALA A 96 3.13 6.31 20.16
C ALA A 96 2.41 7.09 19.04
N VAL A 97 3.14 7.48 17.99
CA VAL A 97 2.55 8.16 16.82
C VAL A 97 1.63 7.21 16.05
N VAL A 98 2.03 5.95 15.88
CA VAL A 98 1.18 4.90 15.29
C VAL A 98 -0.14 4.76 16.06
N ALA A 99 -0.07 4.59 17.38
CA ALA A 99 -1.27 4.47 18.22
C ALA A 99 -2.17 5.71 18.14
N LYS A 100 -1.58 6.90 18.06
CA LYS A 100 -2.34 8.15 17.90
C LYS A 100 -3.04 8.23 16.54
N LEU A 101 -2.33 7.92 15.46
CA LEU A 101 -2.91 7.93 14.10
C LEU A 101 -4.02 6.88 13.94
N GLU A 102 -3.91 5.74 14.63
CA GLU A 102 -4.95 4.72 14.65
C GLU A 102 -6.16 5.10 15.50
N GLY A 103 -5.96 5.89 16.56
CA GLY A 103 -7.04 6.45 17.38
C GLY A 103 -7.70 7.69 16.78
N CYS A 104 -7.00 8.42 15.92
CA CYS A 104 -7.51 9.61 15.22
C CYS A 104 -8.36 9.23 14.01
N GLY A 105 -9.62 8.84 14.25
CA GLY A 105 -10.66 8.86 13.23
C GLY A 105 -11.01 7.49 12.69
N TYR A 106 -12.01 6.87 13.31
CA TYR A 106 -12.76 5.80 12.67
C TYR A 106 -13.69 6.44 11.62
N ASP A 107 -13.15 6.75 10.45
CA ASP A 107 -13.98 7.04 9.28
C ASP A 107 -14.40 5.69 8.66
N LEU A 108 -15.46 5.12 9.21
CA LEU A 108 -16.16 3.94 8.68
C LEU A 108 -16.41 4.05 7.18
N LYS A 109 -16.66 5.27 6.67
CA LYS A 109 -16.94 5.50 5.27
C LYS A 109 -15.67 5.34 4.44
N ALA A 110 -14.55 5.91 4.88
CA ALA A 110 -13.25 5.71 4.20
C ALA A 110 -12.82 4.23 4.20
N ALA A 111 -13.01 3.52 5.30
CA ALA A 111 -12.70 2.08 5.38
C ALA A 111 -13.62 1.24 4.48
N ALA A 112 -14.90 1.57 4.40
CA ALA A 112 -15.84 0.90 3.50
C ALA A 112 -15.48 1.14 2.02
N VAL A 113 -15.08 2.36 1.66
CA VAL A 113 -14.60 2.72 0.32
C VAL A 113 -13.34 1.91 -0.04
N GLU A 114 -12.34 1.85 0.84
CA GLU A 114 -11.12 1.08 0.58
C GLU A 114 -11.40 -0.42 0.36
N VAL A 115 -12.31 -0.99 1.15
CA VAL A 115 -12.72 -2.40 1.00
C VAL A 115 -13.44 -2.63 -0.33
N ALA A 116 -14.30 -1.70 -0.76
CA ALA A 116 -15.01 -1.80 -2.03
C ALA A 116 -14.07 -1.66 -3.24
N GLU A 117 -13.10 -0.75 -3.20
CA GLU A 117 -12.08 -0.63 -4.25
C GLU A 117 -11.26 -1.93 -4.39
N ARG A 118 -10.85 -2.53 -3.26
CA ARG A 118 -10.14 -3.82 -3.26
C ARG A 118 -11.01 -4.96 -3.78
N LEU A 119 -12.31 -4.94 -3.51
CA LEU A 119 -13.26 -5.92 -4.03
C LEU A 119 -13.43 -5.78 -5.55
N ALA A 120 -13.52 -4.54 -6.06
CA ALA A 120 -13.59 -4.26 -7.48
C ALA A 120 -12.31 -4.73 -8.21
N ASP A 121 -11.13 -4.42 -7.66
CA ASP A 121 -9.84 -4.91 -8.16
C ASP A 121 -9.77 -6.44 -8.15
N PHE A 122 -10.25 -7.09 -7.08
CA PHE A 122 -10.29 -8.55 -6.96
C PHE A 122 -11.20 -9.19 -8.01
N ALA A 123 -12.35 -8.58 -8.28
CA ALA A 123 -13.33 -9.04 -9.27
C ALA A 123 -12.79 -8.86 -10.69
N ALA A 124 -12.22 -7.70 -11.03
CA ALA A 124 -11.64 -7.44 -12.35
C ALA A 124 -10.47 -8.39 -12.70
N GLY A 125 -9.78 -8.94 -11.69
CA GLY A 125 -8.74 -9.95 -11.88
C GLY A 125 -9.25 -11.37 -12.12
N ARG A 126 -10.57 -11.63 -11.98
CA ARG A 126 -11.17 -12.98 -12.06
C ARG A 126 -12.35 -13.09 -13.01
N GLU A 127 -13.05 -11.99 -13.24
CA GLU A 127 -14.21 -11.91 -14.10
C GLU A 127 -13.86 -11.06 -15.33
N SER A 128 -14.17 -11.60 -16.50
CA SER A 128 -13.95 -10.93 -17.79
C SER A 128 -15.25 -10.50 -18.45
N ASP A 129 -16.41 -10.93 -17.91
CA ASP A 129 -17.72 -10.45 -18.32
C ASP A 129 -17.94 -9.00 -17.88
N VAL A 130 -17.93 -8.11 -18.86
CA VAL A 130 -18.13 -6.66 -18.70
C VAL A 130 -19.48 -6.35 -18.06
N ALA A 131 -20.54 -7.12 -18.35
CA ALA A 131 -21.86 -6.88 -17.79
C ALA A 131 -21.90 -7.20 -16.28
N ARG A 132 -21.19 -8.24 -15.83
CA ARG A 132 -21.11 -8.60 -14.41
C ARG A 132 -20.27 -7.61 -13.61
N LEU A 133 -19.18 -7.10 -14.21
CA LEU A 133 -18.37 -6.05 -13.61
C LEU A 133 -19.14 -4.73 -13.48
N ALA A 134 -19.88 -4.35 -14.52
CA ALA A 134 -20.74 -3.16 -14.48
C ALA A 134 -21.82 -3.28 -13.39
N TRP A 135 -22.49 -4.43 -13.32
CA TRP A 135 -23.47 -4.69 -12.26
C TRP A 135 -22.88 -4.59 -10.85
N LEU A 136 -21.67 -5.11 -10.64
CA LEU A 136 -20.99 -5.01 -9.35
C LEU A 136 -20.65 -3.55 -8.99
N ALA A 137 -20.19 -2.77 -9.97
CA ALA A 137 -19.92 -1.34 -9.77
C ALA A 137 -21.19 -0.58 -9.40
N ASP A 138 -22.28 -0.77 -10.16
CA ASP A 138 -23.58 -0.14 -9.89
C ASP A 138 -24.12 -0.52 -8.50
N LEU A 139 -23.95 -1.76 -8.08
CA LEU A 139 -24.37 -2.24 -6.76
C LEU A 139 -23.57 -1.60 -5.62
N LEU A 140 -22.26 -1.45 -5.79
CA LEU A 140 -21.40 -0.79 -4.81
C LEU A 140 -21.76 0.69 -4.70
N ASP A 141 -21.98 1.38 -5.81
CA ASP A 141 -22.40 2.78 -5.84
C ASP A 141 -23.77 2.98 -5.16
N ALA A 142 -24.74 2.09 -5.44
CA ALA A 142 -26.04 2.12 -4.79
C ALA A 142 -25.94 1.89 -3.26
N PHE A 143 -25.09 0.95 -2.83
CA PHE A 143 -24.84 0.69 -1.42
C PHE A 143 -24.20 1.89 -0.71
N PHE A 144 -23.25 2.57 -1.34
CA PHE A 144 -22.66 3.79 -0.77
C PHE A 144 -23.63 4.96 -0.70
N LEU A 145 -24.49 5.12 -1.70
CA LEU A 145 -25.56 6.13 -1.69
C LEU A 145 -26.56 5.88 -0.56
N ASP A 146 -26.93 4.62 -0.31
CA ASP A 146 -27.81 4.23 0.80
C ASP A 146 -27.17 4.54 2.17
N LEU A 147 -25.91 4.15 2.36
CA LEU A 147 -25.14 4.49 3.57
C LEU A 147 -24.95 5.99 3.78
N ALA A 148 -24.92 6.79 2.72
CA ALA A 148 -24.82 8.24 2.80
C ALA A 148 -26.15 8.92 3.19
N GLN A 149 -27.29 8.27 2.91
CA GLN A 149 -28.64 8.76 3.21
C GLN A 149 -29.16 8.28 4.57
N GLY A 150 -28.54 7.26 5.17
CA GLY A 150 -28.87 6.76 6.51
C GLY A 150 -27.65 6.60 7.42
N ALA A 151 -27.33 7.65 8.18
CA ALA A 151 -26.54 7.63 9.42
C ALA A 151 -26.88 8.87 10.27
#